data_AF-A0A855X2A5-F1
#
_entry.id   AF-A0A855X2A5-F1
#
_cell.length_a   1.000
_cell.length_b   1.000
_cell.length_c   1.000
_cell.angle_alpha   90.00
_cell.angle_beta   90.00
_cell.angle_gamma   90.00
#
_symmetry.space_group_name_H-M   'P 1'
#
loop_
_entity.id
_entity.type
_entity.pdbx_description
1 polymer ?
#
loop_
_entity_poly.entity_id
_entity_poly.type
_entity_poly.pdbx_seq_one_letter_code
_entity_poly.pdbx_strand_id
1 'polypeptide(L)'
;MTTVSIGLGTCGISAGGEKVLKAFQDELKDRPGAFLLKETGCIGMCYREVLVEVSNGSGTTSLYGDVTPEKVGRIVQDHVLSGKVIDEWLVSGDNREKGFFENQIRIVLRNCGKIDPGSIDEYIATGGYTALEKVLKSMTPDQVIKEVIDSGLKGRGGGGFPSGTKWKL
;
A
#
# COMPACT_ATOMS: atom_id res chain seq x y z
N MET A 1 -5.77 -15.90 9.03
CA MET A 1 -6.98 -15.57 8.25
C MET A 1 -6.54 -14.94 6.94
N THR A 2 -7.22 -15.22 5.82
CA THR A 2 -6.89 -14.61 4.52
C THR A 2 -7.31 -13.14 4.51
N THR A 3 -6.46 -12.27 3.98
CA THR A 3 -6.74 -10.85 3.81
C THR A 3 -6.70 -10.49 2.33
N VAL A 4 -7.72 -9.77 1.87
CA VAL A 4 -7.82 -9.20 0.53
C VAL A 4 -7.66 -7.69 0.67
N SER A 5 -6.61 -7.13 0.07
CA SER A 5 -6.33 -5.69 0.07
C SER A 5 -6.56 -5.11 -1.32
N ILE A 6 -7.28 -3.99 -1.41
CA ILE A 6 -7.57 -3.32 -2.68
C ILE A 6 -6.93 -1.93 -2.68
N GLY A 7 -6.21 -1.59 -3.74
CA GLY A 7 -5.62 -0.27 -3.92
C GLY A 7 -6.67 0.77 -4.36
N LEU A 8 -7.04 1.69 -3.49
CA LEU A 8 -8.02 2.76 -3.75
C LEU A 8 -7.36 4.15 -3.77
N GLY A 9 -6.18 4.24 -4.36
CA GLY A 9 -5.67 5.54 -4.82
C GLY A 9 -6.53 6.09 -5.97
N THR A 10 -6.37 7.37 -6.30
CA THR A 10 -7.15 8.03 -7.36
C THR A 10 -7.08 7.31 -8.70
N CYS A 11 -5.93 6.73 -9.06
CA CYS A 11 -5.78 5.91 -10.27
C CYS A 11 -6.57 4.59 -10.19
N GLY A 12 -6.52 3.90 -9.05
CA GLY A 12 -7.29 2.67 -8.80
C GLY A 12 -8.80 2.93 -8.85
N ILE A 13 -9.26 4.01 -8.22
CA ILE A 13 -10.66 4.46 -8.28
C ILE A 13 -11.05 4.74 -9.74
N SER A 14 -10.23 5.51 -10.47
CA SER A 14 -10.48 5.84 -11.88
C SER A 14 -10.52 4.61 -12.80
N ALA A 15 -9.75 3.57 -12.49
CA ALA A 15 -9.73 2.29 -13.20
C ALA A 15 -10.93 1.39 -12.85
N GLY A 16 -11.80 1.78 -11.91
CA GLY A 16 -12.97 1.02 -11.48
C GLY A 16 -12.83 0.31 -10.14
N GLY A 17 -11.85 0.70 -9.31
CA GLY A 17 -11.55 0.07 -8.02
C GLY A 17 -12.74 0.01 -7.05
N GLU A 18 -13.61 1.02 -7.06
CA GLU A 18 -14.82 1.01 -6.22
C GLU A 18 -15.82 -0.09 -6.63
N LYS A 19 -15.91 -0.39 -7.93
CA LYS A 19 -16.76 -1.48 -8.43
C LYS A 19 -16.20 -2.84 -8.01
N VAL A 20 -14.87 -2.98 -8.05
CA VAL A 20 -14.18 -4.19 -7.57
C VAL A 20 -14.36 -4.36 -6.06
N LEU A 21 -14.17 -3.29 -5.27
CA LEU A 21 -14.42 -3.30 -3.82
C LEU A 21 -15.86 -3.75 -3.52
N LYS A 22 -16.84 -3.13 -4.19
CA LYS A 22 -18.25 -3.49 -4.02
C LYS A 22 -18.51 -4.97 -4.32
N ALA A 23 -17.93 -5.51 -5.39
CA ALA A 23 -18.06 -6.93 -5.71
C ALA A 23 -17.49 -7.83 -4.59
N PHE A 24 -16.34 -7.48 -3.99
CA PHE A 24 -15.82 -8.23 -2.83
C PHE A 24 -16.71 -8.10 -1.59
N GLN A 25 -17.29 -6.93 -1.35
CA GLN A 25 -18.26 -6.73 -0.26
C GLN A 25 -19.52 -7.58 -0.46
N ASP A 26 -20.01 -7.68 -1.70
CA ASP A 26 -21.16 -8.52 -2.03
C ASP A 26 -20.86 -10.02 -1.77
N GLU A 27 -19.66 -10.50 -2.14
CA GLU A 27 -19.22 -11.87 -1.81
C GLU A 27 -19.18 -12.16 -0.29
N LEU A 28 -18.86 -11.14 0.53
CA LEU A 28 -18.88 -11.24 2.00
C LEU A 28 -20.28 -11.25 2.61
N LYS A 29 -21.30 -10.71 1.93
CA LYS A 29 -22.70 -10.81 2.40
C LYS A 29 -23.18 -12.25 2.39
N ASP A 30 -22.82 -12.99 1.35
CA ASP A 30 -23.16 -14.40 1.21
C ASP A 30 -22.27 -15.31 2.06
N ARG A 31 -21.05 -14.84 2.39
CA ARG A 31 -20.05 -15.61 3.16
C ARG A 31 -19.40 -14.75 4.26
N PRO A 32 -20.15 -14.38 5.31
CA PRO A 32 -19.62 -13.53 6.38
C PRO A 32 -18.38 -14.16 7.04
N GLY A 33 -17.30 -13.39 7.14
CA GLY A 33 -16.07 -13.82 7.80
C GLY A 33 -15.18 -14.76 6.98
N ALA A 34 -15.46 -14.98 5.69
CA ALA A 34 -14.60 -15.79 4.82
C ALA A 34 -13.18 -15.21 4.67
N PHE A 35 -13.06 -13.88 4.64
CA PHE A 35 -11.79 -13.17 4.56
C PHE A 35 -11.92 -11.77 5.17
N LEU A 36 -10.78 -11.15 5.46
CA LEU A 36 -10.72 -9.74 5.82
C LEU A 36 -10.57 -8.91 4.55
N LEU A 37 -11.44 -7.93 4.36
CA LEU A 37 -11.34 -6.98 3.25
C LEU A 37 -10.70 -5.68 3.77
N LYS A 38 -9.63 -5.23 3.11
CA LYS A 38 -8.91 -4.01 3.44
C LYS A 38 -8.83 -3.07 2.25
N GLU A 39 -8.93 -1.79 2.55
CA GLU A 39 -8.68 -0.71 1.60
C GLU A 39 -7.27 -0.16 1.86
N THR A 40 -6.50 0.07 0.81
CA THR A 40 -5.12 0.55 0.91
C THR A 40 -4.83 1.63 -0.13
N GLY A 41 -3.74 2.37 0.06
CA GLY A 41 -3.27 3.32 -0.95
C GLY A 41 -2.62 2.66 -2.16
N CYS A 42 -2.53 3.40 -3.27
CA CYS A 42 -1.86 2.93 -4.49
C CYS A 42 -0.37 2.60 -4.24
N ILE A 43 0.09 1.51 -4.85
CA ILE A 43 1.50 1.05 -4.74
C ILE A 43 2.42 1.58 -5.85
N GLY A 44 1.86 2.33 -6.82
CA GLY A 44 2.58 3.01 -7.88
C GLY A 44 2.57 2.29 -9.23
N MET A 45 1.99 1.08 -9.31
CA MET A 45 1.88 0.30 -10.54
C MET A 45 0.58 0.63 -11.29
N CYS A 46 0.38 1.92 -11.60
CA CYS A 46 -0.90 2.45 -12.09
C CYS A 46 -1.37 1.81 -13.41
N TYR A 47 -0.45 1.29 -14.22
CA TYR A 47 -0.75 0.63 -15.50
C TYR A 47 -1.35 -0.78 -15.36
N ARG A 48 -1.42 -1.31 -14.13
CA ARG A 48 -2.00 -2.62 -13.79
C ARG A 48 -3.21 -2.49 -12.87
N GLU A 49 -3.69 -1.28 -12.62
CA GLU A 49 -4.89 -1.08 -11.81
C GLU A 49 -6.12 -1.70 -12.51
N VAL A 50 -7.09 -2.26 -11.81
CA VAL A 50 -7.20 -2.33 -10.34
C VAL A 50 -6.32 -3.44 -9.77
N LEU A 51 -5.52 -3.10 -8.76
CA LEU A 51 -4.66 -4.04 -8.05
C LEU A 51 -5.36 -4.62 -6.82
N VAL A 52 -5.32 -5.96 -6.72
CA VAL A 52 -5.86 -6.71 -5.57
C VAL A 52 -4.78 -7.64 -5.04
N GLU A 53 -4.39 -7.44 -3.78
CA GLU A 53 -3.49 -8.35 -3.09
C GLU A 53 -4.29 -9.34 -2.25
N VAL A 54 -3.97 -10.63 -2.38
CA VAL A 54 -4.46 -11.67 -1.48
C VAL A 54 -3.29 -12.17 -0.65
N SER A 55 -3.35 -11.95 0.66
CA SER A 55 -2.38 -12.41 1.64
C SER A 55 -2.95 -13.58 2.41
N ASN A 56 -2.25 -14.73 2.36
CA ASN A 56 -2.59 -15.83 3.24
C ASN A 56 -2.04 -15.57 4.64
N GLY A 57 -2.67 -16.14 5.67
CA GLY A 57 -2.24 -15.93 7.06
C GLY A 57 -0.81 -16.42 7.39
N SER A 58 -0.14 -17.08 6.43
CA SER A 58 1.27 -17.51 6.52
C SER A 58 2.26 -16.53 5.88
N GLY A 59 1.81 -15.37 5.40
CA GLY A 59 2.67 -14.30 4.87
C GLY A 59 3.04 -14.41 3.40
N THR A 60 2.45 -15.36 2.66
CA THR A 60 2.55 -15.40 1.20
C THR A 60 1.51 -14.46 0.60
N THR A 61 1.93 -13.57 -0.29
CA THR A 61 1.02 -12.66 -0.99
C THR A 61 0.96 -12.98 -2.48
N SER A 62 -0.21 -12.75 -3.08
CA SER A 62 -0.43 -12.82 -4.51
C SER A 62 -1.06 -11.51 -4.96
N LEU A 63 -0.38 -10.80 -5.86
CA LEU A 63 -0.86 -9.55 -6.41
C LEU A 63 -1.50 -9.79 -7.77
N TYR A 64 -2.79 -9.50 -7.87
CA TYR A 64 -3.57 -9.55 -9.11
C TYR A 64 -3.69 -8.15 -9.71
N GLY A 65 -3.58 -8.07 -11.04
CA GLY A 65 -3.71 -6.82 -11.79
C GLY A 65 -4.81 -6.88 -12.84
N ASP A 66 -5.18 -5.71 -13.37
CA ASP A 66 -6.31 -5.53 -14.27
C ASP A 66 -7.59 -6.21 -13.75
N VAL A 67 -7.83 -6.13 -12.44
CA VAL A 67 -8.98 -6.78 -11.82
C VAL A 67 -10.25 -6.03 -12.20
N THR A 68 -11.23 -6.76 -12.69
CA THR A 68 -12.58 -6.25 -12.99
C THR A 68 -13.59 -6.89 -12.03
N PRO A 69 -14.80 -6.33 -11.86
CA PRO A 69 -15.82 -6.91 -10.99
C PRO A 69 -16.15 -8.38 -11.33
N GLU A 70 -16.10 -8.75 -12.61
CA GLU A 70 -16.41 -10.11 -13.09
C GLU A 70 -15.36 -11.14 -12.67
N LYS A 71 -14.11 -10.70 -12.41
CA LYS A 71 -13.03 -11.59 -11.95
C LYS A 71 -13.14 -11.91 -10.46
N VAL A 72 -13.85 -11.10 -9.68
CA VAL A 72 -13.89 -11.17 -8.21
C VAL A 72 -14.38 -12.52 -7.71
N GLY A 73 -15.49 -13.03 -8.25
CA GLY A 73 -16.05 -14.32 -7.81
C GLY A 73 -15.06 -15.48 -7.98
N ARG A 74 -14.27 -15.49 -9.07
CA ARG A 74 -13.22 -16.50 -9.28
C ARG A 74 -12.04 -16.31 -8.32
N ILE A 75 -11.61 -15.07 -8.04
CA ILE A 75 -10.55 -14.80 -7.04
C ILE A 75 -10.99 -15.33 -5.67
N VAL A 76 -12.23 -15.08 -5.28
CA VAL A 76 -12.78 -15.56 -4.00
C VAL A 76 -12.84 -17.09 -3.99
N GLN A 77 -13.46 -17.70 -5.00
CA GLN A 77 -13.67 -19.14 -5.02
C GLN A 77 -12.38 -19.95 -5.16
N ASP A 78 -11.55 -19.62 -6.16
CA ASP A 78 -10.34 -20.39 -6.47
C ASP A 78 -9.25 -20.08 -5.44
N HIS A 79 -8.95 -18.80 -5.19
CA HIS A 79 -7.79 -18.45 -4.37
C HIS A 79 -8.13 -18.28 -2.89
N VAL A 80 -9.09 -17.43 -2.54
CA VAL A 80 -9.36 -17.10 -1.13
C VAL A 80 -9.88 -18.32 -0.36
N LEU A 81 -10.82 -19.06 -0.94
CA LEU A 81 -11.46 -20.22 -0.30
C LEU A 81 -10.70 -21.53 -0.53
N SER A 82 -10.21 -21.76 -1.75
CA SER A 82 -9.59 -23.05 -2.11
C SER A 82 -8.06 -23.03 -2.09
N GLY A 83 -7.44 -21.86 -1.88
CA GLY A 83 -5.98 -21.69 -1.87
C GLY A 83 -5.31 -21.81 -3.25
N LYS A 84 -6.08 -21.94 -4.33
CA LYS A 84 -5.57 -22.11 -5.69
C LYS A 84 -5.34 -20.76 -6.35
N VAL A 85 -4.07 -20.38 -6.45
CA VAL A 85 -3.65 -19.13 -7.10
C VAL A 85 -4.04 -19.13 -8.59
N ILE A 86 -4.55 -17.99 -9.07
CA ILE A 86 -4.92 -17.80 -10.48
C ILE A 86 -3.73 -17.20 -11.21
N ASP A 87 -2.88 -18.08 -11.73
CA ASP A 87 -1.63 -17.69 -12.37
C ASP A 87 -1.83 -16.62 -13.45
N GLU A 88 -2.81 -16.79 -14.35
CA GLU A 88 -3.05 -15.90 -15.52
C GLU A 88 -3.18 -14.39 -15.17
N TRP A 89 -3.61 -14.04 -13.95
CA TRP A 89 -3.87 -12.65 -13.54
C TRP A 89 -2.82 -12.07 -12.59
N LEU A 90 -1.83 -12.86 -12.19
CA LEU A 90 -0.78 -12.36 -11.31
C LEU A 90 0.04 -11.28 -11.99
N VAL A 91 0.46 -10.31 -11.20
CA VAL A 91 1.37 -9.24 -11.61
C VAL A 91 2.83 -9.70 -11.54
N SER A 92 3.17 -10.55 -10.58
CA SER A 92 4.51 -11.09 -10.37
C SER A 92 4.49 -12.62 -10.24
N GLY A 93 5.60 -13.29 -10.59
CA GLY A 93 5.74 -14.74 -10.65
C GLY A 93 6.84 -15.20 -11.61
N ASP A 94 7.08 -16.52 -11.68
CA ASP A 94 8.00 -17.07 -12.68
C ASP A 94 7.45 -16.81 -14.09
N ASN A 95 8.23 -16.08 -14.89
CA ASN A 95 7.89 -15.53 -16.23
C ASN A 95 6.98 -14.30 -16.28
N ARG A 96 6.79 -13.55 -15.18
CA ARG A 96 6.08 -12.25 -15.16
C ARG A 96 7.02 -11.08 -14.88
N GLU A 97 6.51 -9.84 -14.91
CA GLU A 97 7.29 -8.62 -14.65
C GLU A 97 8.14 -8.76 -13.38
N LYS A 98 9.42 -9.09 -13.58
CA LYS A 98 10.46 -8.98 -12.56
C LYS A 98 10.92 -7.54 -12.56
N GLY A 99 11.08 -6.95 -11.38
CA GLY A 99 11.82 -5.69 -11.26
C GLY A 99 11.05 -4.41 -10.99
N PHE A 100 9.70 -4.36 -11.05
CA PHE A 100 9.00 -3.08 -10.78
C PHE A 100 9.35 -2.56 -9.38
N PHE A 101 9.27 -3.42 -8.36
CA PHE A 101 9.62 -3.05 -6.98
C PHE A 101 11.07 -3.35 -6.60
N GLU A 102 11.77 -4.26 -7.28
CA GLU A 102 13.08 -4.79 -6.86
C GLU A 102 14.16 -3.71 -6.78
N ASN A 103 14.12 -2.74 -7.68
CA ASN A 103 15.11 -1.65 -7.73
C ASN A 103 14.66 -0.38 -6.99
N GLN A 104 13.58 -0.45 -6.19
CA GLN A 104 13.05 0.72 -5.48
C GLN A 104 13.47 0.74 -4.01
N ILE A 105 14.05 1.86 -3.57
CA ILE A 105 14.21 2.17 -2.14
C ILE A 105 13.02 3.03 -1.69
N ARG A 106 12.00 2.38 -1.14
CA ARG A 106 10.74 3.04 -0.78
C ARG A 106 10.79 3.67 0.61
N ILE A 107 11.56 4.73 0.83
CA ILE A 107 11.63 5.38 2.16
C ILE A 107 10.31 6.05 2.52
N VAL A 108 9.82 6.98 1.69
CA VAL A 108 8.55 7.70 1.92
C VAL A 108 7.33 6.81 1.65
N LEU A 109 7.44 5.91 0.66
CA LEU A 109 6.34 5.05 0.19
C LEU A 109 6.31 3.67 0.85
N ARG A 110 7.04 3.45 1.97
CA ARG A 110 7.19 2.14 2.64
C ARG A 110 5.88 1.50 3.09
N ASN A 111 4.89 2.34 3.38
CA ASN A 111 3.58 1.94 3.91
C ASN A 111 2.47 1.87 2.84
N CYS A 112 2.70 2.40 1.63
CA CYS A 112 1.72 2.32 0.55
C CYS A 112 1.40 0.85 0.22
N GLY A 113 0.10 0.52 0.10
CA GLY A 113 -0.40 -0.84 -0.12
C GLY A 113 -0.42 -1.74 1.11
N LYS A 114 0.09 -1.30 2.26
CA LYS A 114 0.19 -2.13 3.48
C LYS A 114 -0.76 -1.71 4.58
N ILE A 115 -1.05 -0.41 4.67
CA ILE A 115 -1.94 0.15 5.68
C ILE A 115 -3.15 0.80 5.02
N ASP A 116 -4.25 0.83 5.77
CA ASP A 116 -5.39 1.68 5.49
C ASP A 116 -5.01 3.16 5.71
N PRO A 117 -5.05 4.01 4.67
CA PRO A 117 -4.73 5.42 4.80
C PRO A 117 -5.70 6.21 5.69
N GLY A 118 -6.91 5.69 5.95
CA GLY A 118 -7.89 6.26 6.86
C GLY A 118 -7.74 5.83 8.32
N SER A 119 -6.86 4.87 8.61
CA SER A 119 -6.68 4.32 9.96
C SER A 119 -5.46 4.92 10.68
N ILE A 120 -5.72 5.72 11.71
CA ILE A 120 -4.65 6.24 12.58
C ILE A 120 -3.94 5.10 13.34
N ASP A 121 -4.68 4.07 13.73
CA ASP A 121 -4.15 2.96 14.51
C ASP A 121 -3.16 2.12 13.69
N GLU A 122 -3.46 1.85 12.41
CA GLU A 122 -2.51 1.16 11.53
C GLU A 122 -1.26 2.01 11.24
N TYR A 123 -1.42 3.34 11.13
CA TYR A 123 -0.28 4.24 10.99
C TYR A 123 0.62 4.21 12.23
N ILE A 124 0.05 4.28 13.44
CA ILE A 124 0.80 4.18 14.70
C ILE A 124 1.48 2.80 14.82
N ALA A 125 0.76 1.72 14.51
CA ALA A 125 1.29 0.35 14.59
C ALA A 125 2.52 0.12 13.68
N THR A 126 2.65 0.91 12.60
CA THR A 126 3.82 0.87 11.70
C THR A 126 4.91 1.89 12.05
N GLY A 127 4.88 2.46 13.27
CA GLY A 127 5.85 3.43 13.76
C GLY A 127 5.53 4.88 13.39
N GLY A 128 4.31 5.16 12.93
CA GLY A 128 3.81 6.52 12.76
C GLY A 128 3.94 7.34 14.06
N TYR A 129 4.18 8.65 13.92
CA TYR A 129 4.38 9.60 15.03
C TYR A 129 5.58 9.37 15.97
N THR A 130 6.30 8.26 15.89
CA THR A 130 7.48 8.00 16.73
C THR A 130 8.52 9.13 16.67
N ALA A 131 8.80 9.66 15.47
CA ALA A 131 9.70 10.79 15.29
C ALA A 131 9.13 12.09 15.90
N LEU A 132 7.82 12.32 15.77
CA LEU A 132 7.16 13.50 16.36
C LEU A 132 7.22 13.45 17.89
N GLU A 133 6.94 12.28 18.48
CA GLU A 133 7.04 12.07 19.91
C GLU A 133 8.46 12.36 20.43
N LYS A 134 9.49 11.82 19.76
CA LYS A 134 10.90 12.11 20.08
C LYS A 134 11.16 13.62 20.05
N VAL A 135 10.75 14.29 18.98
CA VAL A 135 10.96 15.73 18.81
C VAL A 135 10.33 16.52 19.94
N LEU A 136 9.05 16.25 20.26
CA LEU A 136 8.31 17.00 21.28
C LEU A 136 8.83 16.75 22.70
N LYS A 137 9.35 15.56 23.00
CA LYS A 137 9.78 15.19 24.37
C LYS A 137 11.24 15.49 24.66
N SER A 138 12.11 15.49 23.65
CA SER A 138 13.55 15.37 23.87
C SER A 138 14.44 16.25 22.99
N MET A 139 13.87 17.02 22.06
CA MET A 139 14.66 17.84 21.15
C MET A 139 14.28 19.32 21.25
N THR A 140 15.29 20.17 21.15
CA THR A 140 15.09 21.60 20.91
C THR A 140 14.87 21.87 19.42
N PRO A 141 14.26 23.02 19.04
CA PRO A 141 14.15 23.41 17.64
C PRO A 141 15.49 23.38 16.89
N ASP A 142 16.58 23.85 17.50
CA ASP A 142 17.91 23.85 16.90
C ASP A 142 18.44 22.43 16.64
N GLN A 143 18.19 21.48 17.55
CA GLN A 143 18.56 20.07 17.35
C GLN A 143 17.79 19.44 16.19
N VAL A 144 16.51 19.79 16.03
CA VAL A 144 15.68 19.32 14.90
C VAL A 144 16.22 19.87 13.58
N ILE A 145 16.52 21.18 13.53
CA ILE A 145 17.12 21.81 12.34
C ILE A 145 18.44 21.14 12.00
N LYS A 146 19.29 20.87 13.00
CA LYS A 146 20.56 20.18 12.80
C LYS A 146 20.37 18.78 12.21
N GLU A 147 19.45 17.99 12.73
CA GLU A 147 19.14 16.64 12.21
C GLU A 147 18.74 16.70 10.72
N VAL A 148 17.92 17.68 10.33
CA VAL A 148 17.51 17.86 8.93
C VAL A 148 18.66 18.34 8.05
N ILE A 149 19.55 19.19 8.56
CA ILE A 149 20.79 19.57 7.86
C ILE A 149 21.68 18.34 7.65
N ASP A 150 21.92 17.56 8.70
CA ASP A 150 22.77 16.38 8.67
C ASP A 150 22.23 15.29 7.71
N SER A 151 20.90 15.20 7.57
CA SER A 151 20.26 14.28 6.61
C SER A 151 20.54 14.61 5.14
N GLY A 152 20.98 15.83 4.83
CA GLY A 152 21.17 16.31 3.47
C GLY A 152 19.87 16.46 2.66
N LEU A 153 18.71 16.51 3.32
CA LEU A 153 17.41 16.64 2.65
C LEU A 153 17.36 17.95 1.83
N LYS A 154 16.92 17.81 0.59
CA LYS A 154 16.66 18.91 -0.34
C LYS A 154 15.19 18.99 -0.70
N GLY A 155 14.73 20.19 -1.04
CA GLY A 155 13.37 20.42 -1.53
C GLY A 155 13.06 19.57 -2.77
N ARG A 156 11.98 18.79 -2.70
CA ARG A 156 11.54 17.89 -3.79
C ARG A 156 10.57 18.52 -4.78
N GLY A 157 10.30 19.82 -4.64
CA GLY A 157 9.47 20.60 -5.57
C GLY A 157 10.18 21.11 -6.82
N GLY A 158 11.41 20.65 -7.10
CA GLY A 158 12.19 21.00 -8.29
C GLY A 158 13.47 21.79 -8.01
N GLY A 159 13.39 22.86 -7.22
CA GLY A 159 14.54 23.77 -6.99
C GLY A 159 15.68 23.20 -6.13
N GLY A 160 15.49 22.09 -5.43
CA GLY A 160 16.57 21.38 -4.73
C GLY A 160 17.26 22.15 -3.59
N PHE A 161 16.68 23.26 -3.11
CA PHE A 161 17.25 24.03 -2.00
C PHE A 161 17.36 23.17 -0.72
N PRO A 162 18.46 23.23 0.06
CA PRO A 162 18.61 22.43 1.27
C PRO A 162 17.53 22.74 2.31
N SER A 163 16.75 21.73 2.69
CA SER A 163 15.58 21.90 3.56
C SER A 163 15.98 22.41 4.95
N GLY A 164 17.05 21.86 5.53
CA GLY A 164 17.55 22.26 6.84
C GLY A 164 18.08 23.70 6.86
N THR A 165 18.75 24.14 5.79
CA THR A 165 19.17 25.55 5.65
C THR A 165 17.95 26.46 5.59
N LYS A 166 16.89 26.08 4.86
CA LYS A 166 15.66 26.87 4.78
C LYS A 166 15.00 27.05 6.15
N TRP A 167 15.03 26.03 7.01
CA TRP A 167 14.44 26.10 8.35
C TRP A 167 15.26 26.95 9.33
N LYS A 168 16.54 27.18 9.04
CA LYS A 168 17.43 28.02 9.87
C LYS A 168 17.29 29.52 9.59
N LEU A 169 16.81 29.88 8.39
CA LEU A 169 16.59 31.27 7.97
C LEU A 169 15.41 31.89 8.73
#